data_AF-A0A7C9HRT8-F1
#
_entry.id   AF-A0A7C9HRT8-F1
#
_cell.length_a   1.000
_cell.length_b   1.000
_cell.length_c   1.000
_cell.angle_alpha   90.00
_cell.angle_beta   90.00
_cell.angle_gamma   90.00
#
_symmetry.space_group_name_H-M   'P 1'
#
loop_
_entity.id
_entity.type
_entity.pdbx_description
1 polymer ?
#
loop_
_entity_poly.entity_id
_entity_poly.type
_entity_poly.pdbx_seq_one_letter_code
_entity_poly.pdbx_strand_id
1 'polypeptide(L)'
;MSRIYAAPGAARTSGRGLGLARLRPLPPADLRELCLHGGALHVATPRGPLPVYRFVPLQAAVLCGERVPYAAQWPEHLKLFVYSYVPLPAPLPVKASVTALVGAQARDLYGLRTWDQVTYQGWPLYLYAYDHPGRPPGGVAAHLFEPVLATQAPLPPPGAERHGP
;
A
#
# COMPACT_ATOMS: atom_id res chain seq x y z
N MET A 1 -31.51 -63.44 -11.19
CA MET A 1 -30.91 -63.29 -9.85
C MET A 1 -30.33 -61.90 -9.73
N SER A 2 -30.96 -61.06 -8.92
CA SER A 2 -30.61 -59.66 -8.65
C SER A 2 -29.41 -59.55 -7.71
N ARG A 3 -28.55 -58.53 -7.93
CA ARG A 3 -27.72 -57.82 -6.93
C ARG A 3 -27.17 -56.57 -7.62
N ILE A 4 -27.90 -55.46 -7.55
CA ILE A 4 -27.71 -54.31 -6.63
C ILE A 4 -26.43 -53.52 -6.98
N TYR A 5 -26.65 -52.40 -7.66
CA TYR A 5 -25.70 -51.30 -7.85
C TYR A 5 -25.38 -50.65 -6.49
N ALA A 6 -24.11 -50.55 -6.15
CA ALA A 6 -23.63 -49.67 -5.09
C ALA A 6 -23.27 -48.30 -5.72
N ALA A 7 -24.01 -47.26 -5.32
CA ALA A 7 -23.70 -45.87 -5.67
C ALA A 7 -22.48 -45.40 -4.86
N PRO A 8 -21.48 -44.73 -5.49
CA PRO A 8 -20.44 -44.04 -4.74
C PRO A 8 -21.03 -42.80 -4.07
N GLY A 9 -20.72 -42.66 -2.78
CA GLY A 9 -21.24 -41.64 -1.90
C GLY A 9 -21.00 -40.22 -2.42
N ALA A 10 -22.06 -39.43 -2.37
CA ALA A 10 -22.02 -37.98 -2.53
C ALA A 10 -21.09 -37.38 -1.46
N ALA A 11 -19.84 -37.13 -1.86
CA ALA A 11 -18.98 -36.20 -1.16
C ALA A 11 -19.66 -34.84 -1.21
N ARG A 12 -20.20 -34.42 -0.07
CA ARG A 12 -20.65 -33.05 0.17
C ARG A 12 -19.50 -32.12 -0.17
N THR A 13 -19.56 -31.51 -1.35
CA THR A 13 -18.86 -30.27 -1.66
C THR A 13 -19.40 -29.23 -0.68
N SER A 14 -18.77 -29.17 0.49
CA SER A 14 -18.85 -28.01 1.36
C SER A 14 -18.28 -26.86 0.54
N GLY A 15 -19.20 -26.13 -0.11
CA GLY A 15 -18.94 -24.80 -0.60
C GLY A 15 -18.52 -23.95 0.59
N ARG A 16 -17.21 -23.93 0.85
CA ARG A 16 -16.58 -22.77 1.47
C ARG A 16 -16.75 -21.65 0.46
N GLY A 17 -17.92 -21.02 0.48
CA GLY A 17 -17.98 -19.60 0.23
C GLY A 17 -16.92 -19.00 1.14
N LEU A 18 -15.80 -18.61 0.55
CA LEU A 18 -14.94 -17.59 1.12
C LEU A 18 -15.86 -16.39 1.26
N GLY A 19 -16.55 -16.34 2.40
CA GLY A 19 -17.22 -15.14 2.82
C GLY A 19 -16.14 -14.08 2.72
N LEU A 20 -16.39 -13.08 1.86
CA LEU A 20 -15.79 -11.76 1.97
C LEU A 20 -16.10 -11.32 3.39
N ALA A 21 -15.30 -11.78 4.35
CA ALA A 21 -15.33 -11.37 5.73
C ALA A 21 -15.22 -9.86 5.62
N ARG A 22 -16.33 -9.18 5.92
CA ARG A 22 -16.59 -7.78 5.61
C ARG A 22 -15.30 -6.99 5.86
N LEU A 23 -14.57 -6.72 4.78
CA LEU A 23 -13.21 -6.20 4.84
C LEU A 23 -13.34 -4.80 5.44
N ARG A 24 -13.05 -4.69 6.73
CA ARG A 24 -13.25 -3.44 7.45
C ARG A 24 -12.10 -2.51 7.05
N PRO A 25 -12.38 -1.33 6.46
CA PRO A 25 -11.33 -0.40 6.08
C PRO A 25 -10.46 -0.02 7.27
N LEU A 26 -9.18 0.23 7.02
CA LEU A 26 -8.25 0.85 7.99
C LEU A 26 -8.94 1.99 8.75
N PRO A 27 -9.01 1.96 10.10
CA PRO A 27 -9.47 3.11 10.87
C PRO A 27 -8.33 4.12 11.00
N PRO A 28 -8.41 5.30 10.36
CA PRO A 28 -7.32 6.27 10.32
C PRO A 28 -6.93 6.82 11.70
N ALA A 29 -7.82 6.73 12.70
CA ALA A 29 -7.61 7.24 14.07
C ALA A 29 -6.55 6.46 14.88
N ASP A 30 -6.14 5.27 14.41
CA ASP A 30 -5.22 4.39 15.14
C ASP A 30 -3.75 4.58 14.74
N LEU A 31 -3.45 5.46 13.80
CA LEU A 31 -2.08 5.70 13.31
C LEU A 31 -1.29 6.53 14.33
N ARG A 32 -0.21 5.97 14.88
CA ARG A 32 0.56 6.62 15.96
C ARG A 32 1.91 7.15 15.53
N GLU A 33 2.75 6.31 14.94
CA GLU A 33 4.15 6.66 14.67
C GLU A 33 4.69 5.88 13.47
N LEU A 34 5.45 6.54 12.60
CA LEU A 34 6.21 5.88 11.54
C LEU A 34 7.55 5.36 12.08
N CYS A 35 7.82 4.06 11.91
CA CYS A 35 9.02 3.41 12.42
C CYS A 35 9.50 2.25 11.54
N LEU A 36 10.69 1.73 11.83
CA LEU A 36 11.21 0.51 11.22
C LEU A 36 10.84 -0.71 12.06
N HIS A 37 10.38 -1.76 11.39
CA HIS A 37 10.11 -3.07 11.98
C HIS A 37 10.56 -4.15 11.00
N GLY A 38 11.48 -5.02 11.42
CA GLY A 38 12.01 -6.10 10.56
C GLY A 38 12.69 -5.60 9.27
N GLY A 39 13.29 -4.40 9.27
CA GLY A 39 13.94 -3.82 8.10
C GLY A 39 13.00 -3.14 7.10
N ALA A 40 11.69 -3.05 7.37
CA ALA A 40 10.74 -2.33 6.55
C ALA A 40 9.98 -1.24 7.34
N LEU A 41 9.50 -0.22 6.65
CA LEU A 41 8.71 0.85 7.24
C LEU A 41 7.30 0.37 7.59
N HIS A 42 6.87 0.74 8.79
CA HIS A 42 5.56 0.46 9.31
C HIS A 42 5.02 1.69 10.06
N VAL A 43 3.70 1.78 10.15
CA VAL A 43 3.03 2.67 11.11
C VAL A 43 2.63 1.86 12.32
N ALA A 44 3.09 2.29 13.50
CA ALA A 44 2.66 1.74 14.77
C ALA A 44 1.18 2.06 15.01
N THR A 45 0.42 1.04 15.42
CA THR A 45 -0.96 1.18 15.90
C THR A 45 -1.12 0.47 17.23
N PRO A 46 -2.17 0.74 18.03
CA PRO A 46 -2.45 -0.01 19.26
C PRO A 46 -2.59 -1.52 19.04
N ARG A 47 -2.92 -1.95 17.82
CA ARG A 47 -3.20 -3.34 17.45
C ARG A 47 -2.03 -4.03 16.76
N GLY A 48 -0.88 -3.36 16.67
CA GLY A 48 0.32 -3.85 16.01
C GLY A 48 0.79 -2.96 14.85
N PRO A 49 1.94 -3.27 14.25
CA PRO A 49 2.46 -2.50 13.11
C PRO A 49 1.61 -2.73 11.86
N LEU A 50 1.42 -1.69 11.07
CA LEU A 50 0.86 -1.75 9.71
C LEU A 50 1.96 -1.48 8.69
N PRO A 51 2.10 -2.31 7.65
CA PRO A 51 3.11 -2.08 6.62
C PRO A 51 2.79 -0.82 5.80
N VAL A 52 3.85 -0.17 5.34
CA VAL A 52 3.78 1.01 4.48
C VAL A 52 4.28 0.64 3.08
N TYR A 53 3.60 1.17 2.07
CA TYR A 53 3.86 0.87 0.66
C TYR A 53 4.30 2.11 -0.11
N ARG A 54 5.02 1.88 -1.22
CA ARG A 54 5.34 2.87 -2.26
C ARG A 54 4.75 2.43 -3.60
N PHE A 55 4.47 3.40 -4.46
CA PHE A 55 4.05 3.14 -5.84
C PHE A 55 5.27 3.01 -6.77
N VAL A 56 5.64 1.78 -7.15
CA VAL A 56 6.92 1.48 -7.83
C VAL A 56 7.07 2.18 -9.18
N PRO A 57 6.05 2.21 -10.07
CA PRO A 57 6.15 2.89 -11.37
C PRO A 57 6.46 4.40 -11.30
N LEU A 58 6.34 5.03 -10.12
CA LEU A 58 6.69 6.44 -9.94
C LEU A 58 8.14 6.74 -10.28
N GLN A 59 9.08 5.82 -10.01
CA GLN A 59 10.48 6.04 -10.33
C GLN A 59 10.71 6.20 -11.83
N ALA A 60 10.13 5.32 -12.65
CA ALA A 60 10.26 5.42 -14.10
C ALA A 60 9.65 6.74 -14.61
N ALA A 61 8.49 7.12 -14.09
CA ALA A 61 7.86 8.38 -14.47
C ALA A 61 8.75 9.59 -14.13
N VAL A 62 9.30 9.65 -12.92
CA VAL A 62 10.22 10.73 -12.51
C VAL A 62 11.46 10.79 -13.41
N LEU A 63 12.04 9.63 -13.76
CA LEU A 63 13.19 9.56 -14.66
C LEU A 63 12.87 10.01 -16.08
N CYS A 64 11.64 9.81 -16.55
CA CYS A 64 11.17 10.29 -17.85
C CYS A 64 10.66 11.75 -17.82
N GLY A 65 10.76 12.45 -16.68
CA GLY A 65 10.16 13.78 -16.52
C GLY A 65 8.62 13.79 -16.54
N GLU A 66 8.01 12.61 -16.45
CA GLU A 66 6.57 12.43 -16.48
C GLU A 66 5.97 12.72 -15.10
N ARG A 67 4.81 13.37 -15.12
CA ARG A 67 4.04 13.61 -13.90
C ARG A 67 3.08 12.46 -13.71
N VAL A 68 3.28 11.62 -12.69
CA VAL A 68 2.31 10.57 -12.38
C VAL A 68 0.99 11.22 -11.96
N PRO A 69 -0.11 10.96 -12.68
CA PRO A 69 -1.41 11.50 -12.30
C PRO A 69 -1.76 11.06 -10.88
N TYR A 70 -2.47 11.90 -10.13
CA TYR A 70 -3.07 11.43 -8.88
C TYR A 70 -4.07 10.31 -9.21
N ALA A 71 -4.33 9.39 -8.28
CA ALA A 71 -5.28 8.28 -8.47
C ALA A 71 -6.62 8.67 -9.13
N ALA A 72 -7.11 9.89 -8.89
CA ALA A 72 -8.30 10.45 -9.51
C ALA A 72 -8.23 10.57 -11.05
N GLN A 73 -7.04 10.81 -11.58
CA GLN A 73 -6.73 11.04 -13.00
C GLN A 73 -6.30 9.75 -13.73
N TRP A 74 -6.27 8.59 -13.06
CA TRP A 74 -5.90 7.33 -13.68
C TRP A 74 -7.04 6.73 -14.51
N PRO A 75 -6.73 5.87 -15.51
CA PRO A 75 -7.74 5.08 -16.21
C PRO A 75 -8.67 4.33 -15.25
N GLU A 76 -9.97 4.31 -15.53
CA GLU A 76 -11.01 3.72 -14.66
C GLU A 76 -10.69 2.29 -14.22
N HIS A 77 -10.16 1.46 -15.13
CA HIS A 77 -9.82 0.06 -14.84
C HIS A 77 -8.71 -0.10 -13.79
N LEU A 78 -7.88 0.93 -13.58
CA LEU A 78 -6.85 0.92 -12.54
C LEU A 78 -7.34 1.51 -11.21
N LYS A 79 -8.43 2.29 -11.21
CA LYS A 79 -8.89 3.00 -10.01
C LYS A 79 -9.23 2.05 -8.85
N LEU A 80 -9.76 0.86 -9.11
CA LEU A 80 -10.05 -0.13 -8.08
C LEU A 80 -8.78 -0.59 -7.33
N PHE A 81 -7.69 -0.79 -8.07
CA PHE A 81 -6.40 -1.17 -7.47
C PHE A 81 -5.82 -0.01 -6.67
N VAL A 82 -5.85 1.21 -7.23
CA VAL A 82 -5.23 2.38 -6.61
C VAL A 82 -6.01 2.91 -5.41
N TYR A 83 -7.34 2.90 -5.44
CA TYR A 83 -8.17 3.38 -4.32
C TYR A 83 -8.12 2.46 -3.09
N SER A 84 -7.63 1.23 -3.26
CA SER A 84 -7.29 0.36 -2.14
C SER A 84 -6.02 0.82 -1.41
N TYR A 85 -5.25 1.77 -1.95
CA TYR A 85 -4.08 2.36 -1.30
C TYR A 85 -4.39 3.78 -0.84
N VAL A 86 -4.39 3.98 0.47
CA VAL A 86 -4.71 5.25 1.11
C VAL A 86 -3.41 6.03 1.34
N PRO A 87 -3.28 7.27 0.85
CA PRO A 87 -2.14 8.13 1.17
C PRO A 87 -1.97 8.31 2.68
N LEU A 88 -0.76 8.10 3.19
CA LEU A 88 -0.45 8.28 4.60
C LEU A 88 -0.45 9.78 4.95
N PRO A 89 -1.34 10.25 5.85
CA PRO A 89 -1.48 11.67 6.14
C PRO A 89 -0.27 12.24 6.87
N ALA A 90 0.14 13.44 6.49
CA ALA A 90 1.09 14.28 7.22
C ALA A 90 0.35 15.42 7.95
N PRO A 91 0.84 15.89 9.12
CA PRO A 91 1.98 15.33 9.84
C PRO A 91 1.64 14.01 10.54
N LEU A 92 2.63 13.13 10.64
CA LEU A 92 2.57 11.89 11.41
C LEU A 92 3.78 11.87 12.34
N PRO A 93 3.66 11.50 13.62
CA PRO A 93 4.82 11.30 14.48
C PRO A 93 5.80 10.30 13.85
N VAL A 94 7.10 10.56 13.98
CA VAL A 94 8.14 9.77 13.32
C VAL A 94 9.20 9.40 14.34
N LYS A 95 9.58 8.12 14.36
CA LYS A 95 10.67 7.65 15.20
C LYS A 95 12.00 8.25 14.77
N ALA A 96 12.82 8.68 15.74
CA ALA A 96 14.10 9.36 15.53
C ALA A 96 15.02 8.66 14.50
N SER A 97 14.99 7.33 14.44
CA SER A 97 15.81 6.53 13.50
C SER A 97 15.53 6.80 12.02
N VAL A 98 14.36 7.34 11.67
CA VAL A 98 13.96 7.62 10.28
C VAL A 98 13.56 9.08 10.05
N THR A 99 13.54 9.92 11.08
CA THR A 99 13.11 11.33 10.99
C THR A 99 13.83 12.11 9.89
N ALA A 100 15.15 11.97 9.77
CA ALA A 100 15.94 12.69 8.76
C ALA A 100 15.62 12.30 7.31
N LEU A 101 14.93 11.17 7.10
CA LEU A 101 14.57 10.63 5.80
C LEU A 101 13.10 10.90 5.45
N VAL A 102 12.32 11.44 6.39
CA VAL A 102 10.89 11.63 6.24
C VAL A 102 10.60 13.08 5.89
N GLY A 103 9.72 13.27 4.91
CA GLY A 103 9.22 14.58 4.49
C GLY A 103 7.69 14.57 4.35
N ALA A 104 7.19 15.66 3.78
CA ALA A 104 5.80 15.80 3.39
C ALA A 104 5.71 16.28 1.94
N GLN A 105 4.70 15.81 1.22
CA GLN A 105 4.37 16.24 -0.13
C GLN A 105 2.95 16.79 -0.14
N ALA A 106 2.80 18.02 -0.63
CA ALA A 106 1.49 18.62 -0.85
C ALA A 106 0.66 17.81 -1.87
N ARG A 107 -0.65 17.71 -1.61
CA ARG A 107 -1.60 17.06 -2.52
C ARG A 107 -2.55 18.08 -3.15
N ASP A 108 -3.22 17.65 -4.21
CA ASP A 108 -4.26 18.46 -4.87
C ASP A 108 -5.41 18.77 -3.90
N LEU A 109 -5.72 20.07 -3.77
CA LEU A 109 -6.77 20.61 -2.91
C LEU A 109 -8.18 20.22 -3.35
N TYR A 110 -8.37 19.78 -4.60
CA TYR A 110 -9.67 19.44 -5.16
C TYR A 110 -9.89 17.91 -5.30
N GLY A 111 -8.96 17.09 -4.78
CA GLY A 111 -9.05 15.63 -4.82
C GLY A 111 -9.77 15.00 -3.61
N LEU A 112 -9.99 13.68 -3.66
CA LEU A 112 -10.59 12.90 -2.55
C LEU A 112 -9.74 12.88 -1.25
N ARG A 113 -8.49 13.35 -1.32
CA ARG A 113 -7.46 13.27 -0.28
C ARG A 113 -6.62 14.55 -0.36
N THR A 114 -7.12 15.61 0.28
CA THR A 114 -6.62 17.00 0.17
C THR A 114 -5.52 17.35 1.17
N TRP A 115 -5.18 16.43 2.07
CA TRP A 115 -4.13 16.60 3.06
C TRP A 115 -2.76 16.24 2.49
N ASP A 116 -1.71 16.83 3.06
CA ASP A 116 -0.33 16.49 2.75
C ASP A 116 -0.04 15.02 3.04
N GLN A 117 0.84 14.43 2.24
CA GLN A 117 1.20 13.04 2.33
C GLN A 117 2.62 12.88 2.85
N VAL A 118 2.83 11.93 3.77
CA VAL A 118 4.16 11.59 4.27
C VAL A 118 5.00 10.99 3.13
N THR A 119 6.27 11.39 3.06
CA THR A 119 7.26 10.80 2.16
C THR A 119 8.40 10.14 2.93
N TYR A 120 9.04 9.13 2.35
CA TYR A 120 10.31 8.57 2.85
C TYR A 120 11.33 8.56 1.71
N GLN A 121 12.43 9.29 1.89
CA GLN A 121 13.44 9.51 0.85
C GLN A 121 12.82 9.94 -0.49
N GLY A 122 11.84 10.84 -0.44
CA GLY A 122 11.11 11.33 -1.60
C GLY A 122 9.95 10.43 -2.08
N TRP A 123 9.85 9.18 -1.63
CA TRP A 123 8.74 8.30 -2.01
C TRP A 123 7.46 8.64 -1.24
N PRO A 124 6.32 8.93 -1.91
CA PRO A 124 5.03 9.06 -1.25
C PRO A 124 4.59 7.74 -0.61
N LEU A 125 4.12 7.80 0.63
CA LEU A 125 3.80 6.62 1.44
C LEU A 125 2.31 6.30 1.44
N TYR A 126 1.99 5.02 1.38
CA TYR A 126 0.61 4.52 1.32
C TYR A 126 0.37 3.41 2.34
N LEU A 127 -0.88 3.28 2.79
CA LEU A 127 -1.38 2.13 3.53
C LEU A 127 -2.35 1.36 2.64
N TYR A 128 -2.33 0.03 2.70
CA TYR A 128 -3.32 -0.78 2.02
C TYR A 128 -4.59 -0.91 2.87
N ALA A 129 -5.73 -0.48 2.32
CA ALA A 129 -7.02 -0.36 3.01
C ALA A 129 -7.50 -1.65 3.70
N TYR A 130 -7.02 -2.80 3.24
CA TYR A 130 -7.43 -4.12 3.70
C TYR A 130 -6.36 -4.84 4.52
N ASP A 131 -5.21 -4.21 4.80
CA ASP A 131 -4.24 -4.78 5.73
C ASP A 131 -4.74 -4.75 7.18
N HIS A 132 -4.27 -5.72 7.95
CA HIS A 132 -4.58 -5.84 9.37
C HIS A 132 -3.33 -5.60 10.21
N PRO A 133 -3.40 -4.76 11.25
CA PRO A 133 -2.28 -4.54 12.17
C PRO A 133 -1.73 -5.86 12.72
N GLY A 134 -0.40 -5.97 12.77
CA GLY A 134 0.30 -7.15 13.28
C GLY A 134 0.26 -8.38 12.37
N ARG A 135 -0.30 -8.28 11.16
CA ARG A 135 -0.25 -9.34 10.15
C ARG A 135 0.78 -9.04 9.07
N PRO A 136 1.26 -10.07 8.35
CA PRO A 136 2.09 -9.86 7.16
C PRO A 136 1.40 -8.98 6.12
N PRO A 137 2.17 -8.27 5.26
CA PRO A 137 1.64 -7.46 4.16
C PRO A 137 0.71 -8.28 3.25
N GLY A 138 -0.56 -7.90 3.17
CA GLY A 138 -1.54 -8.45 2.22
C GLY A 138 -1.71 -7.57 0.98
N GLY A 139 -1.34 -6.29 1.07
CA GLY A 139 -1.39 -5.28 0.01
C GLY A 139 -0.32 -5.38 -1.06
N VAL A 140 0.17 -6.58 -1.37
CA VAL A 140 1.07 -6.76 -2.50
C VAL A 140 0.21 -6.90 -3.77
N ALA A 141 -0.15 -5.76 -4.37
CA ALA A 141 -0.65 -5.77 -5.75
C ALA A 141 0.56 -5.97 -6.66
N ALA A 142 0.66 -7.17 -7.26
CA ALA A 142 1.80 -7.59 -8.06
C ALA A 142 2.26 -6.45 -9.00
N HIS A 143 3.43 -5.89 -8.68
CA HIS A 143 4.21 -4.90 -9.45
C HIS A 143 3.77 -3.43 -9.43
N LEU A 144 2.70 -3.05 -8.71
CA LEU A 144 2.34 -1.62 -8.58
C LEU A 144 2.76 -1.04 -7.23
N PHE A 145 2.50 -1.78 -6.15
CA PHE A 145 2.81 -1.34 -4.80
C PHE A 145 3.64 -2.38 -4.07
N GLU A 146 4.70 -1.90 -3.43
CA GLU A 146 5.63 -2.73 -2.67
C GLU A 146 5.83 -2.16 -1.27
N PRO A 147 6.02 -3.02 -0.25
CA PRO A 147 6.44 -2.58 1.07
C PRO A 147 7.73 -1.75 0.99
N VAL A 148 7.80 -0.66 1.73
CA VAL A 148 8.98 0.21 1.76
C VAL A 148 10.04 -0.39 2.68
N LEU A 149 11.19 -0.74 2.12
CA LEU A 149 12.33 -1.25 2.89
C LEU A 149 13.20 -0.10 3.42
N ALA A 150 13.90 -0.33 4.53
CA ALA A 150 14.85 0.64 5.08
C ALA A 150 16.00 0.94 4.10
N THR A 151 16.39 -0.07 3.31
CA THR A 151 17.44 -0.02 2.29
C THR A 151 16.95 0.47 0.93
N GLN A 152 15.68 0.88 0.83
CA GLN A 152 15.13 1.45 -0.40
C GLN A 152 16.00 2.62 -0.87
N ALA A 153 16.29 2.66 -2.17
CA ALA A 153 16.97 3.81 -2.76
C ALA A 153 16.05 5.04 -2.80
N PRO A 154 16.57 6.27 -2.59
CA PRO A 154 15.79 7.48 -2.67
C PRO A 154 15.09 7.64 -4.04
N LEU A 155 13.89 8.22 -4.02
CA LEU A 155 13.25 8.68 -5.25
C LEU A 155 14.06 9.90 -5.74
N PRO A 156 14.58 9.89 -6.98
CA PRO A 156 15.28 11.05 -7.51
C PRO A 156 14.35 12.27 -7.54
N PRO A 157 14.88 13.49 -7.44
CA PRO A 157 14.05 14.67 -7.63
C PRO A 157 13.54 14.72 -9.08
N PRO A 158 12.37 15.34 -9.34
CA PRO A 158 11.87 15.56 -10.70
C PRO A 158 12.92 16.24 -11.58
N GLY A 159 13.15 15.72 -12.78
CA GLY A 159 14.13 16.28 -13.73
C GLY A 159 15.59 15.96 -13.38
N ALA A 160 15.86 15.01 -12.48
CA ALA A 160 17.20 14.44 -12.29
C ALA A 160 17.57 13.52 -13.46
N GLU A 161 17.62 14.07 -14.67
CA GLU A 161 18.28 13.40 -15.78
C GLU A 161 19.76 13.23 -15.40
N ARG A 162 20.15 12.03 -15.00
CA ARG A 162 21.51 11.62 -15.30
C ARG A 162 21.50 11.31 -16.77
N HIS A 163 22.17 12.16 -17.53
CA HIS A 163 22.58 11.89 -18.90
C HIS A 163 22.99 10.41 -18.97
N GLY A 164 22.18 9.61 -19.64
CA GLY A 164 22.59 8.27 -20.06
C GLY A 164 23.73 8.39 -21.07
N PRO A 165 24.53 7.33 -21.25
CA PRO A 165 25.79 7.35 -22.02
C PRO A 165 25.62 7.88 -23.45
#